data_AF-W2CIY2-F1
#
_entry.id   AF-W2CIY2-F1
#
_cell.length_a   1.000
_cell.length_b   1.000
_cell.length_c   1.000
_cell.angle_alpha   90.00
_cell.angle_beta   90.00
_cell.angle_gamma   90.00
#
_symmetry.space_group_name_H-M   'P 1'
#
loop_
_entity.id
_entity.type
_entity.pdbx_description
1 polymer ?
#
loop_
_entity_poly.entity_id
_entity_poly.type
_entity_poly.pdbx_seq_one_letter_code
_entity_poly.pdbx_strand_id
1 'polypeptide(L)' 'MNEIIIGYPSVIGAASDYVRPAVKVEISYLSMKEPFEVKEITTLISDAFPHADRDTSAVIPIVLPSRTFLEKAFLLCEEF' A
#
# COMPACT_ATOMS: atom_id res chain seq x y z
N MET A 1 -13.85 -11.32 1.45
CA MET A 1 -12.60 -10.55 1.30
C MET A 1 -11.52 -11.55 0.96
N ASN A 2 -10.92 -11.45 -0.22
CA ASN A 2 -9.88 -12.39 -0.62
C ASN A 2 -8.52 -11.75 -0.31
N GLU A 3 -7.66 -12.49 0.39
CA GLU A 3 -6.30 -12.07 0.69
C GLU A 3 -5.29 -12.89 -0.10
N ILE A 4 -4.20 -12.24 -0.49
CA ILE A 4 -3.05 -12.84 -1.18
C ILE A 4 -1.81 -12.50 -0.37
N ILE A 5 -0.98 -13.50 -0.08
CA ILE A 5 0.31 -13.30 0.60
C ILE A 5 1.42 -13.43 -0.44
N ILE A 6 2.21 -12.36 -0.60
CA ILE A 6 3.34 -12.30 -1.52
C ILE A 6 4.63 -12.35 -0.71
N GLY A 7 5.37 -13.46 -0.82
CA GLY A 7 6.70 -13.59 -0.22
C GLY A 7 7.78 -12.92 -1.09
N TYR A 8 8.79 -12.35 -0.46
CA TYR A 8 9.94 -11.74 -1.15
C TYR A 8 11.27 -12.14 -0.50
N PRO A 9 12.39 -12.12 -1.24
CA PRO A 9 13.70 -12.35 -0.66
C PRO A 9 14.08 -11.21 0.29
N SER A 10 14.39 -11.56 1.54
CA SER A 10 14.83 -10.59 2.54
C SER A 10 16.30 -10.22 2.34
N VAL A 11 16.62 -8.93 2.47
CA VAL A 11 18.02 -8.47 2.60
C VAL A 11 18.59 -8.74 3.99
N ILE A 12 17.73 -9.01 4.97
CA ILE A 12 18.12 -9.42 6.33
C ILE A 12 18.29 -10.95 6.31
N GLY A 13 19.53 -11.41 6.53
CA GLY A 13 19.92 -12.82 6.35
C GLY A 13 19.33 -13.83 7.34
N ALA A 14 18.78 -13.36 8.47
CA ALA A 14 18.00 -14.19 9.37
C ALA A 14 16.55 -13.71 9.33
N ALA A 15 15.64 -14.55 8.80
CA ALA A 15 14.22 -14.31 8.95
C ALA A 15 13.91 -14.31 10.46
N SER A 16 13.58 -13.14 10.99
CA SER A 16 13.12 -13.03 12.38
C SER A 16 11.67 -13.49 12.44
N ASP A 17 11.29 -14.26 13.46
CA ASP A 17 9.88 -14.57 13.73
C ASP A 17 9.04 -13.29 13.92
N TYR A 18 9.69 -12.17 14.23
CA TYR A 18 9.07 -10.86 14.42
C TYR A 18 8.72 -10.16 13.11
N VAL A 19 9.54 -10.29 12.05
CA VAL A 19 9.30 -9.65 10.74
C VAL A 19 9.39 -10.69 9.63
N ARG A 20 8.22 -11.10 9.14
CA ARG A 20 8.15 -12.01 8.00
C ARG A 20 8.35 -11.23 6.70
N PRO A 21 9.18 -11.72 5.76
CA PRO A 21 9.39 -11.05 4.48
C PRO A 21 8.23 -11.38 3.51
N ALA A 22 7.05 -10.89 3.87
CA ALA A 22 5.83 -11.08 3.10
C ALA A 22 4.96 -9.82 3.13
N VAL A 23 4.26 -9.56 2.04
CA VAL A 23 3.24 -8.51 1.92
C VAL A 23 1.88 -9.16 1.82
N LYS A 24 0.93 -8.72 2.65
CA LYS A 24 -0.47 -9.11 2.55
C LYS A 24 -1.21 -8.11 1.65
N VAL A 25 -1.88 -8.62 0.63
CA VAL A 25 -2.69 -7.84 -0.32
C VAL A 25 -4.14 -8.25 -0.12
N GLU A 26 -5.01 -7.28 0.17
CA GLU A 26 -6.44 -7.50 0.31
C GLU A 26 -7.17 -6.93 -0.90
N ILE A 27 -8.11 -7.70 -1.44
CA ILE A 27 -8.94 -7.29 -2.58
C ILE A 27 -10.38 -7.11 -2.12
N SER A 28 -10.90 -5.90 -2.34
CA SER A 28 -12.28 -5.51 -2.03
C SER A 28 -13.11 -5.41 -3.31
N TYR A 29 -14.36 -5.88 -3.26
CA TYR A 29 -15.28 -5.90 -4.42
C TYR A 29 -16.32 -4.76 -4.37
N LEU A 30 -16.03 -3.66 -3.68
CA LEU A 30 -16.94 -2.51 -3.71
C LEU A 30 -16.91 -1.90 -5.12
N SER A 31 -18.10 -1.75 -5.72
CA SER A 31 -18.29 -1.26 -7.09
C SER A 31 -17.70 0.15 -7.25
N MET A 32 -16.49 0.26 -7.79
CA MET A 32 -15.83 1.53 -8.06
C MET A 32 -16.48 2.27 -9.24
N LYS A 33 -17.48 3.11 -8.93
CA LYS A 33 -17.88 4.27 -9.75
C LYS A 33 -17.34 5.56 -9.11
N GLU A 34 -16.10 5.50 -8.64
CA GLU A 34 -15.62 6.44 -7.62
C GLU A 34 -14.40 7.20 -8.10
N PRO A 35 -14.24 8.45 -7.66
CA PRO A 35 -13.19 9.32 -8.16
C PRO A 35 -11.82 8.81 -7.69
N PHE A 36 -10.94 8.60 -8.66
CA PHE A 36 -9.55 8.22 -8.47
C PHE A 36 -8.64 9.23 -9.17
N GLU A 37 -7.40 9.30 -8.73
CA GLU A 37 -6.33 9.99 -9.44
C GLU A 37 -5.21 9.00 -9.75
N VAL A 38 -4.50 9.20 -10.86
CA VAL A 38 -3.31 8.41 -11.18
C VAL A 38 -2.11 9.10 -10.54
N LYS A 39 -1.35 8.36 -9.75
CA LYS A 39 -0.17 8.89 -9.04
C LYS A 39 1.04 7.99 -9.24
N GLU A 40 2.20 8.61 -9.39
CA GLU A 40 3.48 7.91 -9.31
C GLU A 40 3.86 7.72 -7.84
N ILE A 41 4.23 6.49 -7.49
CA ILE A 41 4.73 6.11 -6.17
C ILE A 41 6.19 5.71 -6.34
N THR A 42 7.05 6.30 -5.51
CA THR A 42 8.48 5.99 -5.43
C THR A 42 8.80 5.31 -4.09
N THR A 43 9.97 4.69 -3.99
CA THR A 43 10.38 4.08 -2.72
C THR A 43 10.87 5.14 -1.74
N LEU A 44 10.72 4.88 -0.44
CA LEU A 44 11.33 5.70 0.61
C LEU A 44 12.87 5.70 0.51
N ILE A 45 13.46 4.62 -0.01
CA ILE A 45 14.90 4.52 -0.24
C ILE A 45 15.33 5.49 -1.33
N SER A 46 14.57 5.64 -2.41
CA SER A 46 14.90 6.58 -3.48
C SER A 46 14.86 8.04 -3.02
N ASP A 47 13.94 8.38 -2.12
CA ASP A 47 13.83 9.73 -1.54
C ASP A 47 15.00 10.02 -0.57
N ALA A 48 15.30 9.08 0.32
CA ALA A 48 16.36 9.26 1.32
C ALA A 48 17.79 9.02 0.79
N PHE A 49 17.94 8.11 -0.18
CA PHE A 49 19.20 7.67 -0.76
C PHE A 49 19.11 7.60 -2.29
N PRO A 50 19.09 8.76 -2.99
CA PRO A 50 18.85 8.84 -4.43
C PRO A 50 19.92 8.19 -5.30
N HIS A 51 20.99 7.63 -4.73
CA HIS A 51 22.02 6.87 -5.46
C HIS A 51 21.90 5.36 -5.27
N ALA A 52 21.17 4.92 -4.24
CA ALA A 52 20.97 3.50 -3.94
C ALA A 52 19.77 2.92 -4.68
N ASP A 53 18.76 3.75 -4.94
CA ASP A 53 17.56 3.39 -5.68
C ASP A 53 17.08 4.60 -6.50
N ARG A 54 17.20 4.53 -7.82
CA ARG A 54 16.85 5.65 -8.72
C ARG A 54 15.61 5.40 -9.56
N ASP A 55 15.35 4.14 -9.88
CA ASP A 55 14.45 3.77 -10.97
C ASP A 55 13.24 2.95 -10.48
N THR A 56 13.14 2.71 -9.18
CA THR A 56 11.99 1.98 -8.62
C THR A 56 10.82 2.94 -8.40
N SER A 57 9.93 3.00 -9.39
CA SER A 57 8.63 3.66 -9.27
C SER A 57 7.50 2.81 -9.86
N ALA A 58 6.27 3.12 -9.45
CA ALA A 58 5.06 2.51 -9.97
C ALA A 58 3.98 3.57 -10.16
N VAL A 59 3.29 3.55 -11.30
CA VAL A 59 2.15 4.42 -11.57
C VAL A 59 0.87 3.65 -11.24
N ILE A 60 0.14 4.13 -10.22
CA ILE A 60 -1.00 3.42 -9.66
C ILE A 60 -2.22 4.35 -9.60
N PRO A 61 -3.42 3.90 -10.03
CA PRO A 61 -4.65 4.62 -9.73
C PRO A 61 -4.96 4.52 -8.24
N ILE A 62 -5.04 5.66 -7.56
CA ILE A 62 -5.36 5.77 -6.14
C ILE A 62 -6.72 6.43 -5.95
N VAL A 63 -7.47 5.96 -4.96
CA VAL A 63 -8.72 6.62 -4.55
C VAL A 63 -8.39 8.00 -3.98
N LEU A 64 -9.20 9.03 -4.31
CA LEU A 64 -8.98 10.38 -3.80
C LEU A 64 -8.92 10.40 -2.25
N PRO A 65 -7.93 11.09 -1.63
CA PRO A 65 -7.80 11.15 -0.19
C PRO A 65 -9.06 11.67 0.54
N SER A 66 -9.81 12.59 -0.08
CA SER A 66 -11.05 13.13 0.47
C SER A 66 -12.13 12.07 0.65
N ARG A 67 -12.26 11.12 -0.29
CA ARG A 67 -13.17 9.98 -0.17
C ARG A 67 -12.72 9.08 0.97
N THR A 68 -11.46 8.66 0.96
CA THR A 68 -10.90 7.77 1.99
C THR A 68 -11.06 8.38 3.39
N PHE A 69 -10.84 9.69 3.54
CA PHE A 69 -11.03 10.39 4.81
C PHE A 69 -12.48 10.29 5.31
N LEU A 70 -13.46 10.60 4.46
CA LEU A 70 -14.88 10.53 4.84
C LEU A 70 -15.31 9.10 5.16
N GLU A 71 -14.88 8.11 4.38
CA GLU A 71 -15.19 6.70 4.67
C GLU A 71 -14.61 6.26 6.00
N LYS A 72 -13.35 6.58 6.28
CA LYS A 72 -12.73 6.27 7.58
C LYS A 72 -13.42 6.99 8.73
N ALA A 73 -13.83 8.24 8.53
CA ALA A 73 -14.59 9.00 9.53
C ALA A 73 -15.97 8.39 9.80
N PHE A 74 -16.71 7.99 8.76
CA PHE A 74 -18.01 7.33 8.94
C PHE A 74 -17.88 5.96 9.59
N LEU A 75 -16.91 5.14 9.16
CA LEU A 75 -16.63 3.85 9.80
C LEU A 75 -16.31 4.02 11.28
N LEU A 76 -15.50 5.03 11.63
CA LEU A 76 -15.20 5.34 13.03
C LEU A 76 -16.45 5.77 13.80
N CYS A 77 -17.31 6.60 13.21
CA CYS A 77 -18.57 7.01 13.84
C CYS A 77 -19.57 5.86 14.01
N GLU A 78 -19.55 4.83 13.17
CA GLU A 78 -20.42 3.65 13.33
C GLU A 78 -19.94 2.71 14.46
N GLU A 79 -18.67 2.77 14.85
CA GLU A 79 -18.11 1.97 15.94
C GLU A 79 -18.39 2.57 17.35
N PHE A 80 -18.91 3.80 17.45
CA PHE A 80 -19.19 4.52 18.71
C PHE A 80 -20.62 5.06 18.81
#